data_AF-E6N2Q4-F1
#
_entry.id   AF-E6N2Q4-F1
#
_cell.length_a   1.000
_cell.length_b   1.000
_cell.length_c   1.000
_cell.angle_alpha   90.00
_cell.angle_beta   90.00
_cell.angle_gamma   90.00
#
_symmetry.space_group_name_H-M   'P 1'
#
loop_
_entity.id
_entity.type
_entity.pdbx_description
1 polymer ?
#
loop_
_entity_poly.entity_id
_entity_poly.type
_entity_poly.pdbx_seq_one_letter_code
_entity_poly.pdbx_strand_id
1 'polypeptide(L)'
;MMWWVYLPLLAGALLLIALPVVLYLSARDVPVVAGLTSEERAVVDLLRRSNGVVEQRDISRALGISRIKTHRIVASLRRREVVEVTRRGRTNLVKLKASQQY
;
A
#
# COMPACT_ATOMS: atom_id res chain seq x y z
N MET A 1 -17.80 -50.27 1.58
CA MET A 1 -18.10 -48.87 1.20
C MET A 1 -16.80 -48.21 0.78
N MET A 2 -16.62 -47.87 -0.51
CA MET A 2 -15.35 -47.44 -1.15
C MET A 2 -15.17 -45.91 -1.20
N TRP A 3 -15.64 -45.21 -0.18
CA TRP A 3 -15.52 -43.76 0.02
C TRP A 3 -14.11 -43.16 0.01
N TRP A 4 -13.07 -43.96 0.29
CA TRP A 4 -11.69 -43.46 0.37
C TRP A 4 -11.10 -43.10 -0.99
N VAL A 5 -11.68 -43.61 -2.08
CA VAL A 5 -11.27 -43.28 -3.45
C VAL A 5 -11.61 -41.82 -3.81
N TYR A 6 -12.59 -41.21 -3.12
CA TYR A 6 -12.99 -39.82 -3.38
C TYR A 6 -12.17 -38.78 -2.60
N LEU A 7 -11.41 -39.20 -1.57
CA LEU A 7 -10.51 -38.31 -0.81
C LEU A 7 -9.45 -37.61 -1.69
N PRO A 8 -8.70 -38.32 -2.57
CA PRO A 8 -7.73 -37.65 -3.45
C PRO A 8 -8.38 -36.74 -4.49
N LEU A 9 -9.60 -37.05 -4.94
CA LEU A 9 -10.36 -36.20 -5.87
C LEU A 9 -10.80 -34.89 -5.22
N LEU A 10 -11.29 -34.95 -3.98
CA LEU A 10 -11.64 -33.76 -3.19
C LEU A 10 -10.41 -32.90 -2.90
N ALA A 11 -9.28 -33.53 -2.53
CA ALA A 11 -8.02 -32.83 -2.29
C ALA A 11 -7.50 -32.13 -3.56
N GLY A 12 -7.57 -32.82 -4.72
CA GLY A 12 -7.18 -32.24 -6.01
C GLY A 12 -8.04 -31.05 -6.43
N ALA A 13 -9.37 -31.14 -6.23
CA ALA A 13 -10.29 -30.02 -6.47
C ALA A 13 -10.02 -28.83 -5.54
N LEU A 14 -9.71 -29.09 -4.26
CA LEU A 14 -9.31 -28.06 -3.31
C LEU A 14 -8.01 -27.36 -3.74
N LEU A 15 -7.04 -28.11 -4.25
CA LEU A 15 -5.75 -27.58 -4.72
C LEU A 15 -5.92 -26.71 -5.98
N LEU A 16 -6.79 -27.13 -6.91
CA LEU A 16 -7.13 -26.37 -8.11
C LEU A 16 -7.80 -25.02 -7.82
N ILE A 17 -8.53 -24.91 -6.70
CA ILE A 17 -9.16 -23.66 -6.25
C ILE A 17 -8.18 -22.86 -5.39
N ALA A 18 -7.46 -23.50 -4.48
CA ALA A 18 -6.54 -22.85 -3.55
C ALA A 18 -5.35 -22.19 -4.29
N LEU A 19 -4.79 -22.85 -5.30
CA LEU A 19 -3.64 -22.33 -6.05
C LEU A 19 -3.91 -20.95 -6.70
N PRO A 20 -4.96 -20.76 -7.52
CA PRO A 20 -5.25 -19.46 -8.10
C PRO A 20 -5.69 -18.43 -7.06
N VAL A 21 -6.35 -18.84 -5.96
CA VAL A 21 -6.69 -17.93 -4.86
C VAL A 21 -5.42 -17.40 -4.18
N VAL A 22 -4.45 -18.26 -3.88
CA VAL A 22 -3.16 -17.85 -3.31
C VAL A 22 -2.39 -16.95 -4.27
N LEU A 23 -2.38 -17.27 -5.57
CA LEU A 23 -1.74 -16.42 -6.59
C LEU A 23 -2.43 -15.05 -6.70
N TYR A 24 -3.76 -15.00 -6.68
CA TYR A 24 -4.54 -13.76 -6.75
C TYR A 24 -4.32 -12.88 -5.50
N LEU A 25 -4.21 -13.50 -4.32
CA LEU A 25 -3.92 -12.78 -3.08
C LEU A 25 -2.48 -12.26 -3.04
N SER A 26 -1.51 -13.05 -3.54
CA SER A 26 -0.08 -12.70 -3.53
C SER A 26 0.31 -11.65 -4.58
N ALA A 27 -0.41 -11.57 -5.70
CA ALA A 27 -0.17 -10.57 -6.75
C ALA A 27 -0.49 -9.11 -6.34
N ARG A 28 -0.99 -8.87 -5.11
CA ARG A 28 -1.26 -7.53 -4.58
C ARG A 28 -0.05 -6.79 -4.02
N ASP A 29 1.07 -7.48 -3.81
CA ASP A 29 2.23 -6.93 -3.09
C ASP A 29 3.41 -6.58 -4.01
N VAL A 30 3.16 -6.00 -5.19
CA VAL A 30 4.25 -5.46 -6.01
C VAL A 30 4.73 -4.13 -5.39
N PRO A 31 5.99 -4.02 -4.91
CA PRO A 31 6.46 -2.79 -4.28
C PRO A 31 6.63 -1.68 -5.31
N VAL A 32 5.73 -0.69 -5.27
CA VAL A 32 5.68 0.48 -6.18
C VAL A 32 6.77 1.53 -5.84
N VAL A 33 7.90 1.12 -5.24
CA VAL A 33 9.05 2.01 -4.98
C VAL A 33 9.79 2.33 -6.28
N ALA A 34 9.76 1.44 -7.29
CA ALA A 34 10.31 1.70 -8.61
C ALA A 34 9.45 2.74 -9.35
N GLY A 35 10.01 3.91 -9.65
CA GLY A 35 9.35 4.97 -10.41
C GLY A 35 8.77 6.12 -9.58
N LEU A 36 9.14 6.27 -8.30
CA LEU A 36 8.87 7.51 -7.57
C LEU A 36 9.68 8.68 -8.17
N THR A 37 9.02 9.79 -8.44
CA THR A 37 9.68 11.05 -8.76
C THR A 37 10.50 11.55 -7.56
N SER A 38 11.44 12.47 -7.79
CA SER A 38 12.26 13.05 -6.72
C SER A 38 11.43 13.70 -5.60
N GLU A 39 10.32 14.35 -5.95
CA GLU A 39 9.42 14.99 -5.00
C GLU A 39 8.58 13.99 -4.19
N GLU A 40 8.08 12.94 -4.85
CA GLU A 40 7.36 11.85 -4.19
C GLU A 40 8.28 11.10 -3.22
N ARG A 41 9.53 10.87 -3.62
CA ARG A 41 10.55 10.26 -2.77
C ARG A 41 10.80 11.08 -1.51
N ALA A 42 10.89 12.40 -1.61
CA ALA A 42 11.05 13.26 -0.44
C ALA A 42 9.89 13.14 0.57
N VAL A 43 8.65 12.98 0.10
CA VAL A 43 7.49 12.73 0.97
C VAL A 43 7.55 11.34 1.61
N VAL A 44 7.92 10.31 0.86
CA VAL A 44 8.08 8.94 1.38
C VAL A 44 9.20 8.89 2.42
N ASP A 45 10.33 9.56 2.18
CA ASP A 45 11.45 9.64 3.12
C ASP A 45 11.05 10.36 4.41
N LEU A 46 10.28 11.45 4.30
CA LEU A 46 9.72 12.13 5.48
C LEU A 46 8.79 11.21 6.28
N LEU A 47 7.92 10.46 5.60
CA LEU A 47 7.03 9.49 6.23
C LEU A 47 7.83 8.38 6.93
N ARG A 48 8.87 7.83 6.27
CA ARG A 48 9.77 6.82 6.87
C ARG A 48 10.46 7.33 8.13
N ARG A 49 10.93 8.58 8.14
CA ARG A 49 11.54 9.21 9.32
C ARG A 49 10.56 9.48 10.46
N SER A 50 9.27 9.56 10.17
CA SER A 50 8.21 9.96 11.12
C SER A 50 7.33 8.77 11.53
N ASN A 51 7.91 7.58 11.71
CA ASN A 51 7.19 6.34 12.04
C ASN A 51 6.07 5.95 11.05
N GLY A 52 6.19 6.37 9.79
CA GLY A 52 5.24 6.04 8.74
C GLY A 52 3.93 6.82 8.79
N VAL A 53 3.78 7.84 9.65
CA VAL A 53 2.53 8.61 9.78
C VAL A 53 2.82 10.10 9.96
N VAL A 54 2.27 10.95 9.08
CA VAL A 54 2.43 12.42 9.16
C VAL A 54 1.15 13.13 8.71
N GLU A 55 0.83 14.28 9.31
CA GLU A 55 -0.25 15.13 8.82
C GLU A 55 0.14 15.87 7.53
N GLN A 56 -0.79 15.99 6.60
CA GLN A 56 -0.55 16.64 5.32
C GLN A 56 -0.07 18.10 5.46
N ARG A 57 -0.51 18.81 6.51
CA ARG A 57 -0.02 20.15 6.84
C ARG A 57 1.47 20.15 7.22
N ASP A 58 1.92 19.12 7.92
CA ASP A 58 3.31 19.03 8.37
C ASP A 58 4.23 18.56 7.25
N ILE A 59 3.73 17.75 6.29
CA ILE A 59 4.44 17.48 5.02
C ILE A 59 4.73 18.79 4.27
N SER A 60 3.71 19.65 4.13
CA SER A 60 3.86 20.95 3.46
C SER A 60 4.90 21.84 4.15
N ARG A 61 4.92 21.85 5.48
CA ARG A 61 5.90 22.62 6.27
C ARG A 61 7.31 22.04 6.19
N ALA A 62 7.45 20.74 6.39
CA ALA A 62 8.76 20.07 6.44
C ALA A 62 9.50 20.12 5.10
N LEU A 63 8.76 20.04 3.99
CA LEU A 63 9.34 20.07 2.65
C LEU A 63 9.32 21.46 2.00
N GLY A 64 8.78 22.48 2.69
CA GLY A 64 8.71 23.85 2.16
C GLY A 64 7.87 24.00 0.88
N ILE A 65 6.94 23.07 0.62
CA ILE A 65 6.12 23.06 -0.60
C ILE A 65 4.70 23.59 -0.34
N SER A 66 4.09 24.18 -1.36
CA SER A 66 2.72 24.72 -1.26
C SER A 66 1.69 23.62 -0.94
N ARG A 67 0.57 24.01 -0.31
CA ARG A 67 -0.53 23.08 -0.01
C ARG A 67 -1.08 22.37 -1.25
N ILE A 68 -1.16 23.10 -2.38
CA ILE A 68 -1.62 22.54 -3.65
C ILE A 68 -0.64 21.47 -4.15
N LYS A 69 0.66 21.76 -4.13
CA LYS A 69 1.70 20.80 -4.53
C LYS A 69 1.71 19.57 -3.64
N THR A 70 1.60 19.77 -2.33
CA THR A 70 1.46 18.69 -1.33
C THR A 70 0.26 17.81 -1.64
N HIS A 71 -0.90 18.40 -1.93
CA HIS A 71 -2.10 17.65 -2.29
C HIS A 71 -1.90 16.83 -3.58
N ARG A 72 -1.26 17.40 -4.62
CA ARG A 72 -0.96 16.66 -5.86
C ARG A 72 -0.04 15.48 -5.61
N ILE A 73 1.03 15.66 -4.83
CA ILE A 73 1.99 14.59 -4.51
C ILE A 73 1.32 13.49 -3.69
N VAL A 74 0.61 13.85 -2.61
CA VAL A 74 -0.12 12.88 -1.77
C VAL A 74 -1.20 12.15 -2.57
N ALA A 75 -1.91 12.83 -3.47
CA ALA A 75 -2.89 12.19 -4.36
C ALA A 75 -2.23 11.25 -5.38
N SER A 76 -1.02 11.57 -5.86
CA SER A 76 -0.23 10.67 -6.72
C SER A 76 0.18 9.42 -5.95
N LEU A 77 0.79 9.58 -4.77
CA LEU A 77 1.19 8.48 -3.89
C LEU A 77 0.00 7.60 -3.48
N ARG A 78 -1.17 8.20 -3.22
CA ARG A 78 -2.41 7.47 -2.91
C ARG A 78 -2.91 6.66 -4.10
N ARG A 79 -2.92 7.24 -5.30
CA ARG A 79 -3.33 6.53 -6.53
C ARG A 79 -2.43 5.32 -6.82
N ARG A 80 -1.16 5.43 -6.47
CA ARG A 80 -0.15 4.36 -6.60
C ARG A 80 -0.13 3.39 -5.42
N GLU A 81 -1.07 3.53 -4.48
CA GLU A 81 -1.18 2.71 -3.27
C GLU A 81 0.07 2.71 -2.37
N VAL A 82 0.91 3.75 -2.45
CA VAL A 82 2.10 3.90 -1.59
C VAL A 82 1.72 4.43 -0.21
N VAL A 83 0.68 5.28 -0.15
CA VAL A 83 0.19 5.90 1.08
C VAL A 83 -1.33 5.78 1.20
N GLU A 84 -1.79 5.59 2.43
CA GLU A 84 -3.18 5.75 2.82
C GLU A 84 -3.42 7.16 3.35
N VAL A 85 -4.59 7.71 3.04
CA VAL A 85 -4.98 9.05 3.48
C VAL A 85 -6.29 8.93 4.25
N THR A 86 -6.25 9.29 5.54
CA THR A 86 -7.41 9.27 6.42
C THR A 86 -7.73 10.69 6.88
N ARG A 87 -8.99 11.10 6.85
CA ARG A 87 -9.39 12.43 7.33
C ARG A 87 -9.25 12.49 8.86
N ARG A 88 -8.52 13.47 9.38
CA ARG A 88 -8.35 13.71 10.82
C ARG A 88 -8.65 15.18 11.15
N GLY A 89 -9.88 15.45 11.53
CA GLY A 89 -10.36 16.80 11.85
C GLY A 89 -10.28 17.74 10.64
N ARG A 90 -9.42 18.77 10.74
CA ARG A 90 -9.22 19.82 9.72
C ARG A 90 -8.11 19.50 8.72
N THR A 91 -7.38 18.40 8.89
CA THR A 91 -6.32 17.97 7.97
C THR A 91 -6.46 16.49 7.65
N ASN A 92 -5.65 16.01 6.73
CA ASN A 92 -5.58 14.59 6.42
C ASN A 92 -4.31 14.01 7.05
N LEU A 93 -4.48 12.84 7.66
CA LEU A 93 -3.37 12.01 8.10
C LEU A 93 -2.92 11.17 6.90
N VAL A 94 -1.62 11.18 6.63
CA VAL A 94 -1.00 10.37 5.58
C VAL A 94 -0.19 9.27 6.25
N LYS A 95 -0.48 8.02 5.91
CA LYS A 95 0.18 6.83 6.46
C LYS A 95 0.84 6.03 5.36
N LEU A 96 2.06 5.56 5.58
CA LEU A 96 2.75 4.65 4.68
C LEU A 96 2.06 3.27 4.70
N LYS A 97 1.81 2.68 3.53
CA LYS A 97 1.22 1.33 3.46
C LYS A 97 2.25 0.30 3.94
N ALA A 98 1.79 -0.76 4.63
CA ALA A 98 2.68 -1.75 5.27
C ALA A 98 3.63 -2.46 4.28
N SER A 99 3.21 -2.63 3.02
CA SER A 99 4.05 -3.20 1.96
C SER A 99 5.27 -2.34 1.59
N GLN A 100 5.36 -1.10 2.11
CA GLN A 100 6.43 -0.14 1.83
C GLN A 100 7.31 0.17 3.05
N GLN A 101 7.00 -0.46 4.20
CA GLN A 101 7.73 -0.29 5.46
C GLN A 101 9.02 -1.13 5.55
N TYR A 102 9.23 -2.06 4.61
CA TYR A 102 10.46 -2.85 4.47
C TYR A 102 11.47 -2.22 3.51
#